data_AF-A0A7C5DGX0-F1
#
_entry.id   AF-A0A7C5DGX0-F1
#
_cell.length_a   1.000
_cell.length_b   1.000
_cell.length_c   1.000
_cell.angle_alpha   90.00
_cell.angle_beta   90.00
_cell.angle_gamma   90.00
#
_symmetry.space_group_name_H-M   'P 1'
#
loop_
_entity.id
_entity.type
_entity.pdbx_description
1 polymer ?
#
loop_
_entity_poly.entity_id
_entity_poly.type
_entity_poly.pdbx_seq_one_letter_code
_entity_poly.pdbx_strand_id
1 'polypeptide(L)'
;SGLGDIAASWLGNGSNAPISPEAVTNLVDSDQLAAFASQFGLSAESAKTAVASALPEMVDKASPGGSPLEGILGNIGRLGGLSDIVNKFI
;
A
#
# COMPACT_ATOMS: atom_id res chain seq x y z
N SER A 1 -14.28 -12.28 -5.26
CA SER A 1 -13.19 -12.33 -4.26
C SER A 1 -11.89 -12.56 -5.03
N GLY A 2 -10.87 -11.73 -4.82
CA GLY A 2 -9.71 -11.70 -5.72
C GLY A 2 -9.04 -10.34 -5.70
N LEU A 3 -9.65 -9.31 -6.31
CA LEU A 3 -9.10 -7.95 -6.31
C LEU A 3 -9.07 -7.31 -4.91
N GLY A 4 -10.05 -7.63 -4.07
CA GLY A 4 -10.08 -7.17 -2.67
C GLY A 4 -8.95 -7.76 -1.83
N ASP A 5 -8.65 -9.04 -2.00
CA ASP A 5 -7.54 -9.73 -1.32
C ASP A 5 -6.17 -9.20 -1.80
N ILE A 6 -6.05 -8.91 -3.11
CA ILE A 6 -4.86 -8.26 -3.68
C ILE A 6 -4.68 -6.84 -3.11
N ALA A 7 -5.74 -6.05 -3.06
CA ALA A 7 -5.70 -4.70 -2.47
C ALA A 7 -5.38 -4.73 -0.97
N ALA A 8 -5.91 -5.71 -0.22
CA ALA A 8 -5.58 -5.92 1.18
C ALA A 8 -4.09 -6.23 1.38
N SER A 9 -3.46 -6.94 0.43
CA SER A 9 -2.03 -7.21 0.44
C SER A 9 -1.19 -5.94 0.31
N TRP A 10 -1.68 -4.91 -0.40
CA TRP A 10 -0.98 -3.62 -0.56
C TRP A 10 -1.16 -2.70 0.65
N LEU A 11 -2.24 -2.90 1.43
CA LEU A 11 -2.51 -2.12 2.63
C LEU A 11 -1.74 -2.64 3.86
N GLY A 12 -1.25 -3.87 3.82
CA GLY A 12 -0.49 -4.51 4.89
C GLY A 12 1.02 -4.35 4.77
N ASN A 13 1.77 -4.90 5.74
CA ASN A 13 3.24 -4.80 5.83
C ASN A 13 3.97 -5.95 5.08
N GLY A 14 3.28 -6.66 4.20
CA GLY A 14 3.81 -7.79 3.44
C GLY A 14 4.25 -7.39 2.03
N SER A 15 4.75 -8.35 1.25
CA SER A 15 5.03 -8.09 -0.17
C SER A 15 3.74 -7.77 -0.93
N ASN A 16 3.78 -6.74 -1.76
CA ASN A 16 2.65 -6.34 -2.57
C ASN A 16 2.36 -7.40 -3.64
N ALA A 17 1.16 -7.97 -3.61
CA ALA A 17 0.74 -8.93 -4.63
C ALA A 17 0.73 -8.26 -6.02
N PRO A 18 1.30 -8.90 -7.06
CA PRO A 18 1.23 -8.38 -8.41
C PRO A 18 -0.21 -8.43 -8.93
N ILE A 19 -0.55 -7.50 -9.82
CA ILE A 19 -1.83 -7.45 -10.51
C ILE A 19 -1.62 -7.55 -12.02
N SER A 20 -2.48 -8.30 -12.71
CA SER A 20 -2.43 -8.43 -14.17
C SER A 20 -2.94 -7.15 -14.84
N PRO A 21 -2.42 -6.78 -16.02
CA PRO A 21 -2.89 -5.61 -16.78
C PRO A 21 -4.38 -5.68 -17.15
N GLU A 22 -4.95 -6.88 -17.29
CA GLU A 22 -6.40 -7.08 -17.49
C GLU A 22 -7.22 -6.85 -16.22
N ALA A 23 -6.62 -7.06 -15.05
CA ALA A 23 -7.26 -6.74 -13.78
C ALA A 23 -7.26 -5.22 -13.51
N VAL A 24 -6.28 -4.48 -14.05
CA VAL A 24 -6.24 -3.01 -13.94
C VAL A 24 -7.47 -2.35 -14.54
N THR A 25 -7.99 -2.85 -15.67
CA THR A 25 -9.21 -2.29 -16.29
C THR A 25 -10.48 -2.47 -15.45
N ASN A 26 -10.43 -3.30 -14.41
CA ASN A 26 -11.52 -3.44 -13.43
C ASN A 26 -11.38 -2.47 -12.25
N LEU A 27 -10.22 -1.81 -12.10
CA LEU A 27 -9.90 -0.88 -11.00
C LEU A 27 -9.78 0.56 -11.47
N VAL A 28 -9.28 0.76 -12.69
CA VAL A 28 -9.04 2.06 -13.32
C VAL A 28 -9.89 2.12 -14.58
N ASP A 29 -10.74 3.15 -14.65
CA ASP A 29 -11.56 3.40 -15.83
C ASP A 29 -10.71 3.64 -17.08
N SER A 30 -11.22 3.18 -18.22
CA SER A 30 -10.55 3.31 -19.52
C SER A 30 -10.19 4.74 -19.89
N ASP A 31 -10.96 5.74 -19.43
CA ASP A 31 -10.70 7.16 -19.68
C ASP A 31 -9.44 7.65 -18.95
N GLN A 32 -9.26 7.29 -17.68
CA GLN A 32 -8.06 7.61 -16.92
C GLN A 32 -6.82 6.93 -17.50
N LEU A 33 -6.99 5.69 -17.95
CA LEU A 33 -5.95 4.93 -18.64
C LEU A 33 -5.55 5.57 -19.97
N ALA A 34 -6.52 6.08 -20.74
CA ALA A 34 -6.27 6.80 -21.99
C ALA A 34 -5.59 8.16 -21.75
N ALA A 35 -5.97 8.86 -20.68
CA ALA A 35 -5.32 10.11 -20.27
C ALA A 35 -3.86 9.88 -19.86
N PHE A 36 -3.60 8.86 -19.05
CA PHE A 36 -2.24 8.43 -18.69
C PHE A 36 -1.45 8.05 -19.94
N ALA A 37 -2.01 7.20 -20.80
CA ALA A 37 -1.36 6.80 -22.05
C ALA A 37 -0.98 8.02 -22.90
N SER A 38 -1.90 8.97 -23.08
CA SER A 38 -1.69 10.17 -23.88
C SER A 38 -0.63 11.10 -23.28
N GLN A 39 -0.61 11.26 -21.95
CA GLN A 39 0.35 12.09 -21.24
C GLN A 39 1.79 11.58 -21.40
N PHE A 40 1.97 10.26 -21.45
CA PHE A 40 3.28 9.62 -21.57
C PHE A 40 3.62 9.15 -23.00
N GLY A 41 2.74 9.41 -23.97
CA GLY A 41 2.93 8.95 -25.36
C GLY A 41 2.96 7.43 -25.50
N LEU A 42 2.25 6.71 -24.62
CA LEU A 42 2.21 5.26 -24.56
C LEU A 42 1.02 4.70 -25.33
N SER A 43 1.15 3.46 -25.81
CA SER A 43 0.01 2.67 -26.27
C SER A 43 -0.86 2.25 -25.09
N ALA A 44 -2.16 2.00 -25.33
CA ALA A 44 -3.09 1.56 -24.29
C ALA A 44 -2.64 0.29 -23.55
N GLU A 45 -2.03 -0.68 -24.25
CA GLU A 45 -1.46 -1.86 -23.61
C GLU A 45 -0.25 -1.55 -22.73
N SER A 46 0.67 -0.71 -23.21
CA SER A 46 1.83 -0.27 -22.42
C SER A 46 1.42 0.51 -21.18
N ALA A 47 0.38 1.35 -21.29
CA ALA A 47 -0.21 2.07 -20.17
C ALA A 47 -0.80 1.11 -19.13
N LYS A 48 -1.59 0.10 -19.54
CA LYS A 48 -2.11 -0.94 -18.64
C LYS A 48 -1.00 -1.65 -17.90
N THR A 49 0.07 -2.05 -18.59
CA THR A 49 1.23 -2.71 -17.98
C THR A 49 1.96 -1.80 -17.00
N ALA A 50 2.20 -0.55 -17.37
CA ALA A 50 2.87 0.42 -16.50
C ALA A 50 2.06 0.68 -15.22
N VAL A 51 0.74 0.87 -15.36
CA VAL A 51 -0.18 1.06 -14.23
C VAL A 51 -0.23 -0.19 -13.37
N ALA A 52 -0.28 -1.40 -13.96
CA ALA A 52 -0.27 -2.66 -13.23
C ALA A 52 0.97 -2.84 -12.35
N SER A 53 2.13 -2.38 -12.83
CA SER A 53 3.38 -2.45 -12.08
C SER A 53 3.50 -1.37 -11.00
N ALA A 54 2.94 -0.18 -11.23
CA ALA A 54 3.09 0.96 -10.31
C ALA A 54 2.01 1.02 -9.22
N LEU A 55 0.77 0.61 -9.53
CA LEU A 55 -0.37 0.66 -8.59
C LEU A 55 -0.08 0.02 -7.22
N PRO A 56 0.48 -1.19 -7.14
CA PRO A 56 0.72 -1.86 -5.87
C PRO A 56 1.58 -1.00 -4.93
N GLU A 57 2.69 -0.45 -5.43
CA GLU A 57 3.60 0.37 -4.65
C GLU A 57 2.99 1.74 -4.30
N MET A 58 2.26 2.36 -5.23
CA MET A 58 1.57 3.62 -4.95
C MET A 58 0.55 3.48 -3.81
N VAL A 59 -0.20 2.38 -3.79
CA VAL A 59 -1.18 2.09 -2.73
C VAL A 59 -0.49 1.81 -1.40
N ASP A 60 0.59 1.03 -1.39
CA ASP A 60 1.39 0.79 -0.16
C ASP A 60 1.93 2.09 0.43
N LYS A 61 2.54 2.94 -0.40
CA LYS A 61 3.08 4.23 0.06
C LYS A 61 2.01 5.23 0.51
N ALA A 62 0.84 5.20 -0.13
CA ALA A 62 -0.29 6.04 0.27
C ALA A 62 -1.06 5.47 1.47
N SER A 63 -0.90 4.17 1.75
CA SER A 63 -1.52 3.52 2.89
C SER A 63 -0.86 4.04 4.18
N PRO A 64 -1.63 4.37 5.22
CA PRO A 64 -1.08 4.58 6.55
C PRO A 64 -0.50 3.29 7.14
N GLY A 65 -0.34 2.20 6.38
CA GLY A 65 -0.01 0.84 6.78
C GLY A 65 1.46 0.49 6.92
N GLY A 66 2.39 1.45 6.84
CA GLY A 66 3.72 1.30 7.43
C GLY A 66 3.66 1.29 8.97
N SER A 67 2.71 0.58 9.55
CA SER A 67 2.38 0.45 10.97
C SER A 67 2.67 1.68 11.85
N PRO A 68 1.82 2.73 11.82
CA PRO A 68 1.79 3.74 12.87
C PRO A 68 1.50 3.07 14.21
N LEU A 69 0.76 1.95 14.24
CA LEU A 69 0.49 1.20 15.46
C LEU A 69 1.71 0.44 16.00
N GLU A 70 2.53 -0.21 15.17
CA GLU A 70 3.76 -0.87 15.63
C GLU A 70 4.82 0.17 16.07
N GLY A 71 4.91 1.31 15.38
CA GLY A 71 5.75 2.44 15.81
C GLY A 71 5.29 3.08 17.12
N ILE A 72 3.98 3.19 17.33
CA ILE A 72 3.40 3.76 18.55
C ILE A 72 3.47 2.75 19.71
N LEU A 73 3.18 1.46 19.49
CA LEU A 73 3.24 0.42 20.51
C LEU A 73 4.69 0.06 20.88
N GLY A 74 5.62 0.04 19.93
CA GLY A 74 7.05 -0.15 20.17
C GLY A 74 7.69 1.01 20.94
N ASN A 75 7.20 2.23 20.75
CA ASN A 75 7.64 3.43 21.48
C ASN A 75 6.98 3.52 22.88
N ILE A 76 5.70 3.15 23.02
CA ILE A 76 4.99 3.09 24.31
C ILE A 76 5.55 1.97 25.20
N GLY A 77 5.94 0.83 24.63
CA GLY A 77 6.58 -0.27 25.36
C GLY A 77 7.96 0.09 25.95
N ARG A 78 8.59 1.19 25.50
CA ARG A 78 9.96 1.58 25.89
C ARG A 78 10.06 2.92 26.64
N LEU A 79 8.99 3.73 26.74
CA LEU A 79 9.08 5.13 27.20
C LEU A 79 8.44 5.52 28.55
N GLY A 80 7.84 4.64 29.35
CA GLY A 80 7.43 5.12 30.70
C GLY A 80 6.43 4.33 31.53
N GLY A 81 6.26 3.02 31.28
CA GLY A 81 5.26 2.25 32.02
C GLY A 81 5.78 1.47 33.23
N LEU A 82 7.03 1.01 33.20
CA LEU A 82 7.45 -0.12 34.05
C LEU A 82 8.66 0.21 34.94
N SER A 83 9.53 1.10 34.48
CA SER A 83 10.69 1.58 35.23
C SER A 83 10.26 2.46 36.41
N ASP A 84 9.27 3.33 36.20
CA ASP A 84 8.71 4.22 37.21
C ASP A 84 7.92 3.47 38.28
N ILE A 85 7.27 2.36 37.91
CA ILE A 85 6.54 1.52 38.86
C ILE A 85 7.53 0.72 39.71
N VAL A 86 8.57 0.15 39.12
CA VAL A 86 9.61 -0.55 39.89
C VAL A 86 10.31 0.43 40.84
N ASN A 87 10.71 1.63 40.39
CA ASN A 87 11.37 2.63 41.25
C ASN A 87 10.49 3.21 42.36
N LYS A 88 9.16 3.01 42.32
CA LYS A 88 8.25 3.45 43.37
C LYS A 88 8.06 2.39 44.48
N PHE A 89 8.55 1.17 44.30
CA PHE A 89 8.38 0.05 45.24
C PHE A 89 9.69 -0.61 45.72
N ILE A 90 10.84 -0.11 45.27
CA ILE A 90 12.16 -0.36 45.90
C ILE A 90 12.64 0.88 46.65
#